data_AF-A0A436RAK7-F1
#
_entry.id   AF-A0A436RAK7-F1
#
_cell.length_a   1.000
_cell.length_b   1.000
_cell.length_c   1.000
_cell.angle_alpha   90.00
_cell.angle_beta   90.00
_cell.angle_gamma   90.00
#
_symmetry.space_group_name_H-M   'P 1'
#
loop_
_entity.id
_entity.type
_entity.pdbx_description
1 polymer ?
#
loop_
_entity_poly.entity_id
_entity_poly.type
_entity_poly.pdbx_seq_one_letter_code
_entity_poly.pdbx_strand_id
1 'polypeptide(L)' 'MPQPLKIAIAGALGRMGRQMAETVAADPRLQLVARFHRPGSAG' A
#
# COMPACT_ATOMS: atom_id res chain seq x y z
N MET A 1 10.76 15.92 13.31
CA MET A 1 10.18 15.64 11.98
C MET A 1 8.75 15.13 12.20
N PRO A 2 7.76 15.56 11.41
CA PRO A 2 6.40 15.03 11.54
C PRO A 2 6.39 13.51 11.30
N GLN A 3 5.55 12.79 12.05
CA GLN A 3 5.39 11.34 11.85
C GLN A 3 4.74 11.06 10.49
N PRO A 4 5.20 10.06 9.73
CA PRO A 4 4.59 9.69 8.45
C PRO A 4 3.13 9.26 8.59
N LEU A 5 2.32 9.54 7.57
CA LEU A 5 0.94 9.08 7.49
C LEU A 5 0.91 7.58 7.16
N LYS A 6 0.24 6.80 8.01
CA LYS A 6 0.14 5.34 7.87
C LYS A 6 -0.93 4.97 6.85
N ILE A 7 -0.57 4.17 5.86
CA ILE A 7 -1.44 3.74 4.76
C ILE A 7 -1.64 2.23 4.79
N ALA A 8 -2.88 1.81 4.60
CA ALA A 8 -3.25 0.43 4.31
C ALA A 8 -3.90 0.35 2.92
N ILE A 9 -3.53 -0.66 2.12
CA ILE A 9 -4.05 -0.83 0.77
C ILE A 9 -4.99 -2.04 0.72
N ALA A 10 -6.25 -1.82 0.37
CA ALA A 10 -7.17 -2.89 -0.02
C ALA A 10 -6.97 -3.25 -1.51
N GLY A 11 -7.20 -4.50 -1.89
CA GLY A 11 -7.01 -4.91 -3.27
C GLY A 11 -5.53 -5.00 -3.69
N ALA A 12 -4.62 -5.24 -2.75
CA ALA A 12 -3.19 -4.97 -2.89
C ALA A 12 -2.44 -5.80 -3.97
N LEU A 13 -3.03 -6.90 -4.45
CA LEU A 13 -2.46 -7.70 -5.56
C LEU A 13 -3.01 -7.27 -6.93
N GLY A 14 -4.10 -6.50 -6.96
CA GLY A 14 -4.67 -5.97 -8.18
C GLY A 14 -3.81 -4.87 -8.79
N ARG A 15 -4.04 -4.57 -10.07
CA ARG A 15 -3.29 -3.54 -10.83
C ARG A 15 -3.20 -2.21 -10.09
N MET A 16 -4.33 -1.72 -9.58
CA MET A 16 -4.39 -0.47 -8.81
C MET A 16 -3.64 -0.58 -7.47
N GLY A 17 -3.80 -1.69 -6.75
CA GLY A 17 -3.14 -1.90 -5.46
C GLY A 17 -1.62 -1.91 -5.57
N ARG A 18 -1.08 -2.44 -6.67
CA ARG A 18 0.37 -2.41 -6.97
C ARG A 18 0.84 -0.98 -7.25
N GLN A 19 0.13 -0.23 -8.09
CA GLN A 19 0.44 1.18 -8.38
C GLN A 19 0.37 2.07 -7.12
N MET A 20 -0.60 1.82 -6.23
CA MET A 20 -0.67 2.52 -4.94
C MET A 20 0.50 2.19 -4.02
N ALA A 21 0.99 0.94 -4.02
CA ALA A 21 2.16 0.59 -3.22
C ALA A 21 3.43 1.34 -3.69
N GLU A 22 3.61 1.46 -5.01
CA GLU A 22 4.68 2.27 -5.62
C GLU A 22 4.54 3.75 -5.26
N THR A 23 3.32 4.28 -5.33
CA THR A 23 3.02 5.69 -4.98
C THR A 23 3.34 5.98 -3.51
N VAL A 24 2.95 5.10 -2.60
CA VAL A 24 3.25 5.24 -1.16
C VAL A 24 4.76 5.15 -0.90
N ALA A 25 5.48 4.29 -1.62
CA ALA A 25 6.93 4.16 -1.47
C ALA A 25 7.70 5.39 -1.98
N ALA A 26 7.14 6.14 -2.93
CA ALA A 26 7.76 7.32 -3.51
C ALA A 26 7.62 8.61 -2.66
N ASP A 27 6.67 8.65 -1.71
CA ASP A 27 6.45 9.83 -0.86
C ASP A 27 6.96 9.59 0.57
N PRO A 28 8.03 10.27 1.01
CA PRO A 28 8.62 10.08 2.34
C PRO A 28 7.70 10.52 3.49
N ARG A 29 6.60 11.21 3.19
CA ARG A 29 5.57 11.58 4.17
C ARG A 29 4.62 10.43 4.46
N LEU A 30 4.64 9.36 3.66
CA LEU A 30 3.76 8.21 3.78
C LEU A 30 4.53 6.98 4.26
N GLN A 31 3.82 6.09 4.95
CA GLN A 31 4.35 4.80 5.38
C GLN A 31 3.31 3.71 5.09
N LEU A 32 3.67 2.74 4.24
CA LEU A 32 2.84 1.56 4.01
C LEU A 32 2.94 0.62 5.22
N VAL A 33 1.82 0.38 5.89
CA VAL A 33 1.77 -0.47 7.11
C VAL A 33 1.00 -1.77 6.92
N ALA A 34 0.14 -1.86 5.91
CA ALA A 34 -0.63 -3.07 5.62
C ALA A 34 -1.05 -3.18 4.15
N ARG A 35 -1.17 -4.42 3.69
CA ARG A 35 -1.67 -4.77 2.36
C ARG A 35 -2.67 -5.91 2.51
N PHE A 36 -3.89 -5.70 2.02
CA PHE A 36 -4.99 -6.66 2.13
C PHE A 36 -5.47 -7.12 0.77
N HIS A 37 -5.82 -8.40 0.69
CA HIS A 37 -6.46 -8.96 -0.48
C HIS A 37 -7.38 -10.12 -0.09
N ARG A 38 -8.17 -10.60 -1.06
CA ARG A 38 -9.03 -11.76 -0.85
C ARG A 38 -8.16 -12.99 -0.52
N PRO A 39 -8.49 -13.76 0.54
CA PRO A 39 -7.78 -15.00 0.82
C PRO A 39 -7.69 -15.91 -0.41
N GLY A 40 -6.54 -16.55 -0.61
CA GLY A 40 -6.31 -17.45 -1.75
C GLY A 40 -6.07 -16.76 -3.10
N SER A 41 -6.08 -15.43 -3.17
CA SER A 41 -5.68 -14.72 -4.38
C SER A 41 -4.15 -14.64 -4.49
N ALA A 42 -3.62 -15.00 -5.66
CA ALA A 42 -2.18 -14.95 -5.95
C ALA A 42 -1.82 -13.70 -6.77
N GLY A 43 -0.67 -13.09 -6.48
CA GLY A 43 -0.15 -11.91 -7.17
C GLY A 43 0.76 -11.05 -6.32
#